data_AF-A0A9W7ZQB5-F1
#
_entry.id   AF-A0A9W7ZQB5-F1
#
_cell.length_a   1.000
_cell.length_b   1.000
_cell.length_c   1.000
_cell.angle_alpha   90.00
_cell.angle_beta   90.00
_cell.angle_gamma   90.00
#
_symmetry.space_group_name_H-M   'P 1'
#
loop_
_entity.id
_entity.type
_entity.pdbx_description
1 polymer ?
#
loop_
_entity_poly.entity_id
_entity_poly.type
_entity_poly.pdbx_seq_one_letter_code
_entity_poly.pdbx_strand_id
1 'polypeptide(L)'
;MATLWQKLVGLVRRDDQSIALPTSPGAVAPAPPACPTPDEATPFLASPPRLAKHLPHTGGIPSYDSTATLINSPSSSSFDSESLYEHHQSLFTWTEGLAEAKILIRLTCPVVFTYLLQSSINMASVFSLGHLGAEELAASALATMLASVTGWAVGIGLVTALDTLCSQSFTGSQDVHAVGTYLQRGIIIITACHVPIVAIWWHSEALLLLLNQDPVVARLAGLYLQYLAIGCLPNLLFECVKRFLQAQ
;
A
#
# COMPACT_ATOMS: atom_id res chain seq x y z
N MET A 1 22.74 1.66 -22.41
CA MET A 1 22.41 1.48 -20.99
C MET A 1 23.51 0.76 -20.20
N ALA A 2 23.99 -0.42 -20.62
CA ALA A 2 25.07 -1.14 -19.92
C ALA A 2 26.42 -0.38 -19.85
N THR A 3 26.76 0.41 -20.87
CA THR A 3 28.01 1.20 -20.90
C THR A 3 27.95 2.45 -20.02
N LEU A 4 26.77 3.01 -19.79
CA LEU A 4 26.55 4.13 -18.86
C LEU A 4 26.69 3.69 -17.40
N TRP A 5 26.27 2.46 -17.10
CA TRP A 5 26.40 1.88 -15.78
C TRP A 5 27.87 1.60 -15.41
N GLN A 6 28.65 1.02 -16.33
CA GLN A 6 30.09 0.81 -16.08
C GLN A 6 30.86 2.12 -15.90
N LYS A 7 30.46 3.18 -16.61
CA LYS A 7 31.08 4.51 -16.48
C LYS A 7 30.76 5.17 -15.15
N LEU A 8 29.55 4.98 -14.60
CA LEU A 8 29.15 5.46 -13.28
C LEU A 8 29.86 4.71 -12.15
N VAL A 9 29.97 3.39 -12.24
CA VAL A 9 30.71 2.57 -11.25
C VAL A 9 32.20 2.95 -11.22
N GLY A 10 32.79 3.29 -12.38
CA GLY A 10 34.17 3.75 -12.47
C GLY A 10 34.44 5.14 -11.87
N LEU A 11 33.43 6.02 -11.85
CA LEU A 11 33.55 7.36 -11.26
C LEU A 11 33.44 7.32 -9.73
N VAL A 12 32.55 6.48 -9.18
CA VAL A 12 32.40 6.32 -7.72
C VAL A 12 33.66 5.76 -7.06
N ARG A 13 34.42 4.89 -7.74
CA ARG A 13 35.70 4.36 -7.23
C ARG A 13 36.80 5.43 -7.12
N ARG A 14 36.67 6.58 -7.80
CA ARG A 14 37.68 7.65 -7.80
C ARG A 14 37.53 8.64 -6.65
N ASP A 15 36.31 8.84 -6.14
CA ASP A 15 36.06 9.82 -5.07
C ASP A 15 36.46 9.31 -3.67
N ASP A 16 36.52 7.98 -3.50
CA ASP A 16 36.80 7.30 -2.23
C ASP A 16 38.25 7.48 -1.72
N GLN A 17 39.18 7.98 -2.54
CA GLN A 17 40.57 8.25 -2.11
C GLN A 17 40.80 9.66 -1.55
N SER A 18 39.81 10.55 -1.60
CA SER A 18 40.02 11.98 -1.28
C SER A 18 39.60 12.42 0.12
N ILE A 19 38.93 11.58 0.91
CA ILE A 19 38.38 11.99 2.23
C ILE A 19 39.06 11.20 3.34
N ALA A 20 40.24 11.68 3.75
CA ALA A 20 40.90 11.26 4.97
C ALA A 20 40.85 12.37 6.05
N LEU A 21 40.16 12.05 7.16
CA LEU A 21 40.34 12.53 8.56
C LEU A 21 39.98 14.00 8.93
N PRO A 22 39.79 14.39 10.22
CA PRO A 22 39.73 13.61 11.48
C PRO A 22 38.54 13.97 12.44
N THR A 23 38.50 13.17 13.51
CA THR A 23 37.70 13.15 14.76
C THR A 23 37.77 14.38 15.70
N SER A 24 36.66 14.78 16.35
CA SER A 24 36.59 15.09 17.82
C SER A 24 35.18 15.49 18.35
N PRO A 25 34.93 15.43 19.68
CA PRO A 25 33.61 15.24 20.31
C PRO A 25 33.07 16.39 21.20
N GLY A 26 31.79 16.33 21.59
CA GLY A 26 31.33 16.72 22.94
C GLY A 26 30.27 17.85 23.08
N ALA A 27 29.48 17.71 24.16
CA ALA A 27 28.56 18.66 24.83
C ALA A 27 27.07 18.64 24.38
N VAL A 28 26.11 18.02 25.11
CA VAL A 28 25.51 18.25 26.46
C VAL A 28 24.33 19.25 26.46
N ALA A 29 23.17 18.76 26.93
CA ALA A 29 21.89 19.45 27.13
C ALA A 29 21.91 20.49 28.29
N PRO A 30 20.83 21.28 28.50
CA PRO A 30 19.84 20.91 29.53
C PRO A 30 18.37 21.37 29.30
N ALA A 31 17.47 20.90 30.18
CA ALA A 31 16.01 21.09 30.19
C ALA A 31 15.51 22.06 31.33
N PRO A 32 14.24 22.02 31.84
CA PRO A 32 13.17 23.05 31.77
C PRO A 32 12.82 23.73 33.12
N PRO A 33 11.79 24.62 33.23
CA PRO A 33 10.50 24.28 33.90
C PRO A 33 9.27 25.06 33.32
N ALA A 34 7.98 24.85 33.62
CA ALA A 34 7.31 24.71 34.92
C ALA A 34 5.85 24.16 34.81
N CYS A 35 5.39 23.57 35.91
CA CYS A 35 4.01 23.21 36.28
C CYS A 35 3.55 24.15 37.43
N PRO A 36 2.24 24.33 37.73
CA PRO A 36 1.66 23.64 38.91
C PRO A 36 0.12 23.35 38.78
N THR A 37 -0.39 22.15 39.09
CA THR A 37 -0.95 21.58 40.35
C THR A 37 -2.49 21.42 40.34
N PRO A 38 -3.03 20.48 41.14
CA PRO A 38 -4.19 19.65 40.80
C PRO A 38 -5.43 19.97 41.64
N ASP A 39 -6.61 19.60 41.14
CA ASP A 39 -7.68 19.11 42.01
C ASP A 39 -8.73 18.32 41.22
N GLU A 40 -9.27 17.33 41.94
CA GLU A 40 -10.51 16.60 41.73
C GLU A 40 -10.51 15.29 40.91
N ALA A 41 -11.04 14.29 41.61
CA ALA A 41 -10.94 12.87 41.36
C ALA A 41 -12.03 12.33 40.42
N THR A 42 -11.69 11.18 39.86
CA THR A 42 -12.47 10.12 39.19
C THR A 42 -13.73 9.67 39.95
N PRO A 43 -14.49 8.62 39.50
CA PRO A 43 -14.82 8.08 38.16
C PRO A 43 -16.36 7.82 38.02
N PHE A 44 -16.87 7.35 36.88
CA PHE A 44 -17.68 6.11 36.78
C PHE A 44 -18.30 5.85 35.39
N LEU A 45 -18.22 4.57 35.01
CA LEU A 45 -19.01 3.87 34.00
C LEU A 45 -20.51 3.91 34.33
N ALA A 46 -21.40 4.08 33.35
CA ALA A 46 -22.71 3.39 33.34
C ALA A 46 -23.43 3.45 31.98
N SER A 47 -23.98 2.29 31.64
CA SER A 47 -24.81 1.82 30.52
C SER A 47 -26.01 2.68 30.08
N PRO A 48 -26.60 2.40 28.89
CA PRO A 48 -27.80 3.10 28.38
C PRO A 48 -29.12 2.46 28.87
N PRO A 49 -30.24 3.21 28.98
CA PRO A 49 -31.52 2.65 29.38
C PRO A 49 -32.43 2.25 28.21
N ARG A 50 -33.18 1.17 28.43
CA ARG A 50 -34.29 0.64 27.61
C ARG A 50 -35.64 1.22 28.06
N LEU A 51 -36.50 1.50 27.08
CA LEU A 51 -37.96 1.29 26.98
C LEU A 51 -38.92 1.71 28.13
N ALA A 52 -39.95 2.51 27.83
CA ALA A 52 -41.38 2.06 27.71
C ALA A 52 -42.45 3.17 27.94
N LYS A 53 -43.47 3.16 27.05
CA LYS A 53 -44.92 3.42 27.24
C LYS A 53 -45.44 4.84 27.61
N HIS A 54 -46.22 5.47 26.70
CA HIS A 54 -47.68 5.71 26.85
C HIS A 54 -48.27 6.57 25.70
N LEU A 55 -49.38 6.08 25.09
CA LEU A 55 -50.46 6.82 24.39
C LEU A 55 -51.52 7.24 25.45
N PRO A 56 -52.52 8.15 25.25
CA PRO A 56 -53.34 8.37 24.02
C PRO A 56 -53.93 9.80 23.76
N HIS A 57 -54.73 9.92 22.67
CA HIS A 57 -55.90 10.79 22.38
C HIS A 57 -55.84 11.93 21.32
N THR A 58 -56.61 11.68 20.22
CA THR A 58 -57.57 12.55 19.46
C THR A 58 -57.11 13.89 18.86
N GLY A 59 -57.43 14.27 17.62
CA GLY A 59 -58.28 13.71 16.57
C GLY A 59 -58.28 14.61 15.31
N GLY A 60 -58.90 14.14 14.22
CA GLY A 60 -59.24 14.93 13.03
C GLY A 60 -58.88 14.27 11.69
N ILE A 61 -59.84 13.57 11.08
CA ILE A 61 -59.83 13.09 9.68
C ILE A 61 -61.06 13.69 8.97
N PRO A 62 -61.01 13.89 7.64
CA PRO A 62 -62.08 13.33 6.82
C PRO A 62 -61.48 12.48 5.68
N SER A 63 -61.79 11.18 5.66
CA SER A 63 -62.88 10.57 4.88
C SER A 63 -62.48 10.30 3.42
N TYR A 64 -62.13 9.06 3.12
CA TYR A 64 -62.44 8.44 1.82
C TYR A 64 -63.17 7.12 2.07
N ASP A 65 -64.28 6.97 1.38
CA ASP A 65 -65.33 6.00 1.63
C ASP A 65 -64.95 4.61 1.10
N SER A 66 -65.36 3.59 1.82
CA SER A 66 -65.27 2.18 1.41
C SER A 66 -66.65 1.72 0.98
N THR A 67 -66.83 1.44 -0.32
CA THR A 67 -67.90 0.55 -0.77
C THR A 67 -67.32 -0.85 -0.99
N ALA A 68 -67.61 -1.72 -0.03
CA ALA A 68 -67.42 -3.15 -0.14
C ALA A 68 -68.39 -3.73 -1.18
N THR A 69 -67.88 -4.53 -2.12
CA THR A 69 -68.31 -5.91 -2.47
C THR A 69 -67.88 -6.27 -3.90
N LEU A 70 -66.79 -7.00 -4.04
CA LEU A 70 -66.76 -8.31 -4.70
C LEU A 70 -65.48 -9.04 -4.28
N ILE A 71 -65.65 -9.93 -3.30
CA ILE A 71 -64.74 -11.02 -2.98
C ILE A 71 -64.85 -12.03 -4.13
N ASN A 72 -63.84 -12.12 -5.01
CA ASN A 72 -63.28 -13.40 -5.45
C ASN A 72 -61.99 -13.22 -6.29
N SER A 73 -61.04 -14.14 -6.09
CA SER A 73 -59.92 -14.52 -6.98
C SER A 73 -58.59 -13.76 -6.80
N PRO A 74 -57.44 -14.44 -6.99
CA PRO A 74 -56.61 -14.89 -5.88
C PRO A 74 -55.31 -14.09 -5.74
N SER A 75 -54.69 -14.24 -4.57
CA SER A 75 -53.30 -13.95 -4.25
C SER A 75 -52.32 -14.00 -5.42
N SER A 76 -51.73 -12.86 -5.80
CA SER A 76 -50.38 -12.77 -6.38
C SER A 76 -49.97 -11.33 -6.65
N SER A 77 -49.07 -10.76 -5.85
CA SER A 77 -48.16 -9.68 -6.29
C SER A 77 -47.07 -9.35 -5.25
N SER A 78 -46.60 -10.35 -4.51
CA SER A 78 -45.42 -10.20 -3.65
C SER A 78 -44.39 -11.31 -3.85
N PHE A 79 -44.39 -11.97 -5.01
CA PHE A 79 -43.49 -13.10 -5.26
C PHE A 79 -43.14 -13.25 -6.74
N ASP A 80 -42.47 -12.25 -7.32
CA ASP A 80 -41.91 -12.37 -8.69
C ASP A 80 -40.55 -11.65 -8.86
N SER A 81 -39.90 -11.23 -7.77
CA SER A 81 -38.51 -10.76 -7.82
C SER A 81 -37.51 -11.84 -7.40
N GLU A 82 -37.94 -12.89 -6.68
CA GLU A 82 -37.05 -13.97 -6.21
C GLU A 82 -36.87 -15.09 -7.26
N SER A 83 -37.88 -15.31 -8.12
CA SER A 83 -37.88 -16.40 -9.12
C SER A 83 -37.01 -16.11 -10.35
N LEU A 84 -36.74 -14.84 -10.66
CA LEU A 84 -35.89 -14.45 -11.79
C LEU A 84 -34.39 -14.63 -11.50
N TYR A 85 -33.99 -14.66 -10.22
CA TYR A 85 -32.59 -14.91 -9.84
C TYR A 85 -32.26 -16.41 -9.75
N GLU A 86 -33.16 -17.26 -9.24
CA GLU A 86 -32.89 -18.70 -9.15
C GLU A 86 -32.82 -19.39 -10.54
N HIS A 87 -33.57 -18.91 -11.54
CA HIS A 87 -33.57 -19.54 -12.86
C HIS A 87 -32.27 -19.30 -13.67
N HIS A 88 -31.56 -18.20 -13.41
CA HIS A 88 -30.32 -17.88 -14.12
C HIS A 88 -29.08 -18.60 -13.54
N GLN A 89 -29.24 -19.30 -12.41
CA GLN A 89 -28.13 -19.89 -11.67
C GLN A 89 -27.86 -21.36 -11.99
N SER A 90 -28.79 -22.04 -12.70
CA SER A 90 -28.74 -23.48 -12.97
C SER A 90 -28.27 -23.89 -14.38
N LEU A 91 -28.03 -22.92 -15.27
CA LEU A 91 -27.55 -23.17 -16.64
C LEU A 91 -26.15 -22.61 -16.90
N PHE A 92 -25.27 -22.57 -15.89
CA PHE A 92 -23.84 -22.45 -16.20
C PHE A 92 -23.38 -23.76 -16.83
N THR A 93 -23.53 -23.85 -18.15
CA THR A 93 -23.17 -25.06 -18.88
C THR A 93 -21.65 -25.15 -18.95
N TRP A 94 -21.08 -26.34 -18.72
CA TRP A 94 -19.63 -26.56 -18.80
C TRP A 94 -19.02 -26.08 -20.14
N THR A 95 -19.83 -26.01 -21.19
CA THR A 95 -19.48 -25.46 -22.51
C THR A 95 -19.29 -23.95 -22.52
N GLU A 96 -20.12 -23.19 -21.79
CA GLU A 96 -19.96 -21.73 -21.63
C GLU A 96 -18.74 -21.42 -20.78
N GLY A 97 -18.53 -22.18 -19.68
CA GLY A 97 -17.33 -22.06 -18.85
C GLY A 97 -16.03 -22.32 -19.62
N LEU A 98 -16.01 -23.28 -20.55
CA LEU A 98 -14.85 -23.53 -21.42
C LEU A 98 -14.63 -22.40 -22.45
N ALA A 99 -15.71 -21.82 -22.98
CA ALA A 99 -15.63 -20.70 -23.91
C ALA A 99 -15.08 -19.43 -23.21
N GLU A 100 -15.58 -19.12 -22.03
CA GLU A 100 -15.09 -18.02 -21.17
C GLU A 100 -13.65 -18.26 -20.72
N ALA A 101 -13.32 -19.48 -20.27
CA ALA A 101 -11.95 -19.85 -19.89
C ALA A 101 -10.97 -19.68 -21.05
N LYS A 102 -11.36 -20.03 -22.29
CA LYS A 102 -10.52 -19.82 -23.47
C LYS A 102 -10.25 -18.34 -23.74
N ILE A 103 -11.26 -17.48 -23.54
CA ILE A 103 -11.10 -16.03 -23.68
C ILE A 103 -10.17 -15.49 -22.57
N LEU A 104 -10.40 -15.89 -21.32
CA LEU A 104 -9.56 -15.51 -20.18
C LEU A 104 -8.11 -15.97 -20.35
N ILE A 105 -7.87 -17.20 -20.80
CA ILE A 105 -6.52 -17.70 -21.09
C ILE A 105 -5.87 -16.87 -22.20
N ARG A 106 -6.61 -16.54 -23.27
CA ARG A 106 -6.08 -15.73 -24.36
C ARG A 106 -5.70 -14.31 -23.91
N LEU A 107 -6.45 -13.73 -22.98
CA LEU A 107 -6.20 -12.40 -22.40
C LEU A 107 -5.08 -12.41 -21.35
N THR A 108 -5.01 -13.45 -20.52
CA THR A 108 -4.01 -13.56 -19.44
C THR A 108 -2.67 -14.09 -19.93
N CYS A 109 -2.62 -14.85 -21.03
CA CYS A 109 -1.39 -15.33 -21.65
C CYS A 109 -0.33 -14.22 -21.87
N PRO A 110 -0.64 -13.09 -22.53
CA PRO A 110 0.35 -12.00 -22.68
C PRO A 110 0.76 -11.37 -21.35
N VAL A 111 -0.14 -11.32 -20.36
CA VAL A 111 0.16 -10.79 -19.02
C VAL A 111 1.14 -11.71 -18.29
N VAL A 112 0.85 -13.02 -18.22
CA VAL A 112 1.73 -14.03 -17.62
C VAL A 112 3.08 -14.05 -18.30
N PHE A 113 3.12 -14.00 -19.64
CA PHE A 113 4.36 -13.94 -20.39
C PHE A 113 5.20 -12.70 -20.02
N THR A 114 4.56 -11.53 -19.89
CA THR A 114 5.24 -10.30 -19.45
C THR A 114 5.80 -10.44 -18.03
N TYR A 115 5.04 -11.01 -17.10
CA TYR A 115 5.51 -11.27 -15.74
C TYR A 115 6.69 -12.25 -15.69
N LEU A 116 6.68 -13.30 -16.52
CA LEU A 116 7.79 -14.25 -16.62
C LEU A 116 9.06 -13.57 -17.17
N LEU A 117 8.93 -12.74 -18.20
CA LEU A 117 10.04 -11.95 -18.72
C LEU A 117 10.60 -10.97 -17.69
N GLN A 118 9.73 -10.33 -16.90
CA GLN A 118 10.17 -9.41 -15.86
C GLN A 118 10.86 -10.14 -14.69
N SER A 119 10.38 -11.32 -14.32
CA SER A 119 11.00 -12.15 -13.28
C SER A 119 12.37 -12.70 -13.71
N SER A 120 12.53 -13.05 -15.00
CA SER A 120 13.81 -13.56 -15.51
C SER A 120 14.95 -12.55 -15.39
N ILE A 121 14.68 -11.25 -15.56
CA ILE A 121 15.67 -10.17 -15.38
C ILE A 121 16.18 -10.12 -13.94
N ASN A 122 15.28 -10.26 -12.95
CA ASN A 122 15.66 -10.33 -11.54
C ASN A 122 16.48 -11.59 -11.25
N MET A 123 16.04 -12.75 -11.77
CA MET A 123 16.76 -14.01 -11.61
C MET A 123 18.18 -13.96 -12.20
N ALA A 124 18.34 -13.38 -13.39
CA ALA A 124 19.65 -13.23 -14.03
C ALA A 124 20.59 -12.31 -13.22
N SER A 125 20.04 -11.28 -12.56
CA SER A 125 20.81 -10.41 -11.68
C SER A 125 21.32 -11.16 -10.45
N VAL A 126 20.47 -11.96 -9.80
CA VAL A 126 20.85 -12.81 -8.66
C VAL A 126 21.86 -13.88 -9.09
N PHE A 127 21.65 -14.52 -10.24
CA PHE A 127 22.58 -15.52 -10.76
C PHE A 127 23.96 -14.93 -11.06
N SER A 128 24.00 -13.70 -11.59
CA SER A 128 25.26 -12.97 -11.80
C SER A 128 26.00 -12.74 -10.49
N LEU A 129 25.30 -12.33 -9.42
CA LEU A 129 25.88 -12.18 -8.08
C LEU A 129 26.37 -13.53 -7.51
N GLY A 130 25.68 -14.62 -7.82
CA GLY A 130 26.11 -15.98 -7.46
C GLY A 130 27.43 -16.41 -8.09
N HIS A 131 27.76 -15.92 -9.30
CA HIS A 131 29.06 -16.16 -9.92
C HIS A 131 30.21 -15.35 -9.31
N LEU A 132 29.92 -14.24 -8.61
CA LEU A 132 30.93 -13.42 -7.94
C LEU A 132 31.41 -14.06 -6.63
N GLY A 133 30.53 -14.79 -5.92
CA GLY A 133 30.89 -15.52 -4.71
C GLY A 133 29.70 -15.80 -3.79
N ALA A 134 29.89 -16.70 -2.83
CA ALA A 134 28.86 -17.03 -1.85
C ALA A 134 28.55 -15.85 -0.89
N GLU A 135 29.56 -15.06 -0.54
CA GLU A 135 29.41 -13.90 0.35
C GLU A 135 28.58 -12.77 -0.31
N GLU A 136 28.85 -12.46 -1.57
CA GLU A 136 28.10 -11.47 -2.37
C GLU A 136 26.64 -11.87 -2.55
N LEU A 137 26.40 -13.15 -2.83
CA LEU A 137 25.06 -13.70 -2.95
C LEU A 137 24.29 -13.59 -1.62
N ALA A 138 24.90 -14.02 -0.51
CA ALA A 138 24.30 -13.93 0.82
C ALA A 138 24.00 -12.48 1.22
N ALA A 139 24.96 -11.57 0.97
CA ALA A 139 24.80 -10.14 1.20
C ALA A 139 23.62 -9.57 0.41
N SER A 140 23.49 -9.89 -0.88
CA SER A 140 22.39 -9.42 -1.72
C SER A 140 21.02 -9.94 -1.28
N ALA A 141 20.95 -11.19 -0.83
CA ALA A 141 19.71 -11.79 -0.34
C ALA A 141 19.24 -11.10 0.95
N LEU A 142 20.15 -10.94 1.91
CA LEU A 142 19.88 -10.27 3.18
C LEU A 142 19.54 -8.78 2.98
N ALA A 143 20.25 -8.11 2.08
CA ALA A 143 19.93 -6.75 1.66
C ALA A 143 18.53 -6.64 1.03
N THR A 144 18.17 -7.55 0.13
CA THR A 144 16.84 -7.60 -0.51
C THR A 144 15.73 -7.82 0.51
N MET A 145 15.95 -8.68 1.51
CA MET A 145 15.00 -8.90 2.61
C MET A 145 14.79 -7.64 3.46
N LEU A 146 15.88 -6.97 3.86
CA LEU A 146 15.79 -5.69 4.58
C LEU A 146 15.05 -4.64 3.76
N ALA A 147 15.39 -4.50 2.48
CA ALA A 147 14.74 -3.54 1.58
C ALA A 147 13.25 -3.84 1.39
N SER A 148 12.86 -5.11 1.33
CA SER A 148 11.47 -5.53 1.19
C SER A 148 10.64 -5.15 2.43
N VAL A 149 11.15 -5.42 3.63
CA VAL A 149 10.43 -5.16 4.89
C VAL A 149 10.36 -3.66 5.20
N THR A 150 11.47 -2.96 5.05
CA THR A 150 11.57 -1.55 5.49
C THR A 150 11.15 -0.55 4.41
N GLY A 151 11.44 -0.83 3.14
CA GLY A 151 11.15 0.06 2.03
C GLY A 151 9.89 -0.33 1.27
N TRP A 152 9.90 -1.53 0.67
CA TRP A 152 8.88 -1.95 -0.28
C TRP A 152 7.49 -2.10 0.36
N ALA A 153 7.42 -2.73 1.54
CA ALA A 153 6.16 -2.90 2.27
C ALA A 153 5.52 -1.56 2.66
N VAL A 154 6.34 -0.61 3.16
CA VAL A 154 5.88 0.73 3.53
C VAL A 154 5.44 1.51 2.28
N GLY A 155 6.24 1.46 1.22
CA GLY A 155 5.94 2.12 -0.05
C GLY A 155 4.63 1.62 -0.67
N ILE A 156 4.44 0.31 -0.80
CA ILE A 156 3.20 -0.28 -1.32
C ILE A 156 2.00 0.09 -0.43
N GLY A 157 2.16 0.05 0.89
CA GLY A 157 1.09 0.42 1.83
C GLY A 157 0.63 1.86 1.65
N LEU A 158 1.56 2.82 1.55
CA LEU A 158 1.23 4.22 1.32
C LEU A 158 0.61 4.47 -0.05
N VAL A 159 1.11 3.80 -1.10
CA VAL A 159 0.56 3.88 -2.45
C VAL A 159 -0.87 3.32 -2.51
N THR A 160 -1.16 2.26 -1.77
CA THR A 160 -2.51 1.67 -1.69
C THR A 160 -3.48 2.60 -0.94
N ALA A 161 -3.02 3.24 0.14
CA ALA A 161 -3.81 4.24 0.84
C ALA A 161 -4.11 5.46 -0.05
N LEU A 162 -3.12 5.91 -0.83
CA LEU A 162 -3.27 6.98 -1.82
C LEU A 162 -4.34 6.64 -2.87
N ASP A 163 -4.33 5.42 -3.40
CA ASP A 163 -5.31 4.95 -4.38
C ASP A 163 -6.75 5.02 -3.84
N THR A 164 -6.92 4.64 -2.56
CA THR A 164 -8.21 4.76 -1.85
C THR A 164 -8.63 6.22 -1.68
N LEU A 165 -7.71 7.11 -1.31
CA LEU A 165 -8.02 8.55 -1.16
C LEU A 165 -8.36 9.21 -2.50
N CYS A 166 -7.64 8.86 -3.57
CA CYS A 166 -7.90 9.37 -4.92
C CYS A 166 -9.28 8.92 -5.41
N SER A 167 -9.62 7.64 -5.30
CA SER A 167 -10.93 7.10 -5.70
C SER A 167 -12.09 7.67 -4.87
N GLN A 168 -11.90 7.87 -3.57
CA GLN A 168 -12.89 8.55 -2.71
C GLN A 168 -13.10 10.01 -3.13
N SER A 169 -12.01 10.74 -3.42
CA SER A 169 -12.11 12.13 -3.87
C SER A 169 -12.76 12.29 -5.25
N PHE A 170 -12.58 11.30 -6.13
CA PHE A 170 -13.18 11.26 -7.46
C PHE A 170 -14.70 11.04 -7.40
N THR A 171 -15.18 10.12 -6.57
CA THR A 171 -16.63 9.86 -6.43
C THR A 171 -17.34 10.92 -5.57
N GLY A 172 -16.63 11.52 -4.61
CA GLY A 172 -17.21 12.45 -3.63
C GLY A 172 -17.25 13.92 -4.02
N SER A 173 -16.55 14.36 -5.07
CA SER A 173 -16.53 15.77 -5.50
C SER A 173 -16.72 15.89 -7.01
N GLN A 174 -17.49 16.89 -7.47
CA GLN A 174 -17.65 17.18 -8.91
C GLN A 174 -16.38 17.76 -9.57
N ASP A 175 -15.35 18.10 -8.77
CA ASP A 175 -14.12 18.74 -9.25
C ASP A 175 -12.99 17.72 -9.49
N VAL A 176 -12.84 17.31 -10.74
CA VAL A 176 -11.72 16.47 -11.22
C VAL A 176 -10.34 17.07 -10.93
N HIS A 177 -10.23 18.41 -10.79
CA HIS A 177 -8.99 19.08 -10.41
C HIS A 177 -8.57 18.85 -8.94
N ALA A 178 -9.52 18.53 -8.04
CA ALA A 178 -9.20 18.27 -6.64
C ALA A 178 -8.37 16.99 -6.48
N VAL A 179 -8.62 15.97 -7.32
CA VAL A 179 -7.92 14.67 -7.28
C VAL A 179 -6.41 14.83 -7.52
N GLY A 180 -6.00 15.70 -8.45
CA GLY A 180 -4.58 15.99 -8.70
C GLY A 180 -3.88 16.68 -7.52
N THR A 181 -4.62 17.48 -6.75
CA THR A 181 -4.08 18.15 -5.55
C THR A 181 -3.86 17.14 -4.41
N TYR A 182 -4.76 16.18 -4.25
CA TYR A 182 -4.59 15.07 -3.30
C TYR A 182 -3.41 14.17 -3.69
N LEU A 183 -3.23 13.89 -4.99
CA LEU A 183 -2.07 13.15 -5.49
C LEU A 183 -0.76 13.84 -5.11
N GLN A 184 -0.65 15.14 -5.36
CA GLN A 184 0.57 15.90 -5.02
C GLN A 184 0.86 15.86 -3.51
N ARG A 185 -0.16 16.05 -2.67
CA ARG A 185 -0.01 15.95 -1.21
C ARG A 185 0.41 14.55 -0.77
N GLY A 186 -0.17 13.52 -1.37
CA GLY A 186 0.20 12.14 -1.12
C GLY A 186 1.64 11.81 -1.51
N ILE A 187 2.10 12.30 -2.66
CA ILE A 187 3.50 12.18 -3.09
C ILE A 187 4.45 12.83 -2.08
N ILE A 188 4.09 13.99 -1.54
CA ILE A 188 4.88 14.68 -0.49
C ILE A 188 4.96 13.81 0.77
N ILE A 189 3.84 13.25 1.22
CA ILE A 189 3.80 12.36 2.40
C ILE A 189 4.65 11.10 2.16
N ILE A 190 4.53 10.48 1.00
CA ILE A 190 5.31 9.29 0.62
C ILE A 190 6.80 9.62 0.62
N THR A 191 7.19 10.74 0.03
CA THR A 191 8.58 11.21 0.01
C THR A 191 9.08 11.47 1.43
N ALA A 192 8.28 12.11 2.29
CA ALA A 192 8.62 12.37 3.68
C ALA A 192 8.79 11.07 4.49
N CYS A 193 7.93 10.06 4.28
CA CYS A 193 8.09 8.74 4.89
C CYS A 193 9.31 7.97 4.37
N HIS A 194 9.78 8.28 3.16
CA HIS A 194 10.98 7.64 2.59
C HIS A 194 12.28 8.18 3.19
N VAL A 195 12.33 9.45 3.59
CA VAL A 195 13.52 10.07 4.24
C VAL A 195 14.07 9.25 5.42
N PRO A 196 13.27 8.84 6.43
CA PRO A 196 13.80 8.03 7.53
C PRO A 196 14.26 6.63 7.09
N ILE A 197 13.64 6.06 6.06
CA ILE A 197 14.05 4.75 5.50
C ILE A 197 15.46 4.87 4.89
N VAL A 198 15.71 5.92 4.11
CA VAL A 198 17.04 6.20 3.54
C VAL A 198 18.08 6.41 4.64
N ALA A 199 17.73 7.10 5.72
CA ALA A 199 18.64 7.30 6.85
C ALA A 199 19.03 5.97 7.54
N ILE A 200 18.07 5.04 7.68
CA ILE A 200 18.32 3.68 8.20
C ILE A 200 19.22 2.91 7.23
N TRP A 201 18.97 3.00 5.92
CA TRP A 201 19.76 2.29 4.91
C TRP A 201 21.19 2.82 4.79
N TRP A 202 21.41 4.11 5.06
CA TRP A 202 22.76 4.68 5.12
C TRP A 202 23.61 4.04 6.22
N HIS A 203 22.99 3.71 7.36
CA HIS A 203 23.63 3.07 8.51
C HIS A 203 23.39 1.56 8.57
N SER A 204 23.03 0.94 7.44
CA SER A 204 22.68 -0.48 7.37
C SER A 204 23.84 -1.42 7.72
N GLU A 205 25.08 -1.07 7.40
CA GLU A 205 26.26 -1.86 7.79
C GLU A 205 26.36 -1.98 9.32
N ALA A 206 26.26 -0.85 10.04
CA ALA A 206 26.28 -0.85 11.51
C ALA A 206 25.10 -1.62 12.11
N LEU A 207 23.92 -1.53 11.49
CA LEU A 207 22.73 -2.27 11.90
C LEU A 207 22.92 -3.78 11.72
N LEU A 208 23.57 -4.21 10.64
CA LEU A 208 23.88 -5.61 10.37
C LEU A 208 24.98 -6.16 11.26
N LEU A 209 26.00 -5.35 11.57
CA LEU A 209 27.02 -5.70 12.57
C LEU A 209 26.40 -5.86 13.97
N LEU A 210 25.43 -5.01 14.32
CA LEU A 210 24.68 -5.14 15.58
C LEU A 210 23.86 -6.44 15.64
N LEU A 211 23.34 -6.90 14.50
CA LEU A 211 22.68 -8.20 14.35
C LEU A 211 23.66 -9.38 14.30
N ASN A 212 24.94 -9.13 14.59
CA ASN A 212 26.00 -10.13 14.67
C ASN A 212 26.19 -10.90 13.34
N GLN A 213 25.97 -10.22 12.20
CA GLN A 213 26.33 -10.72 10.87
C GLN A 213 27.84 -10.67 10.64
N ASP A 214 28.33 -11.51 9.73
CA ASP A 214 29.73 -11.48 9.31
C ASP A 214 30.10 -10.08 8.76
N PRO A 215 31.25 -9.50 9.14
CA PRO A 215 31.61 -8.14 8.76
C PRO A 215 31.77 -7.94 7.25
N VAL A 216 32.17 -8.97 6.51
CA VAL A 216 32.30 -8.89 5.05
C VAL A 216 30.91 -8.83 4.42
N VAL A 217 30.01 -9.71 4.85
CA VAL A 217 28.60 -9.75 4.39
C VAL A 217 27.87 -8.45 4.77
N ALA A 218 28.08 -7.93 5.99
CA ALA A 218 27.46 -6.70 6.47
C ALA A 218 27.87 -5.48 5.63
N ARG A 219 29.17 -5.37 5.27
CA ARG A 219 29.66 -4.28 4.42
C ARG A 219 29.08 -4.36 3.00
N LEU A 220 29.09 -5.55 2.39
CA LEU A 220 28.56 -5.76 1.04
C LEU A 220 27.05 -5.50 0.97
N ALA A 221 26.30 -5.99 1.96
CA ALA A 221 24.86 -5.75 2.06
C ALA A 221 24.55 -4.26 2.30
N GLY A 222 25.37 -3.58 3.11
CA GLY A 222 25.23 -2.15 3.35
C GLY A 222 25.44 -1.31 2.09
N LEU A 223 26.50 -1.61 1.32
CA LEU A 223 26.73 -0.99 0.01
C LEU A 223 25.55 -1.23 -0.93
N TYR A 224 25.04 -2.47 -1.01
CA TYR A 224 23.88 -2.79 -1.82
C TYR A 224 22.66 -1.95 -1.43
N LEU A 225 22.37 -1.81 -0.13
CA LEU A 225 21.28 -0.98 0.38
C LEU A 225 21.45 0.51 0.05
N GLN A 226 22.66 1.05 0.12
CA GLN A 226 22.93 2.45 -0.20
C GLN A 226 22.67 2.75 -1.68
N TYR A 227 23.09 1.86 -2.59
CA TYR A 227 22.76 1.98 -4.01
C TYR A 227 21.25 1.85 -4.25
N LEU A 228 20.59 0.93 -3.54
CA LEU A 228 19.15 0.72 -3.63
C LEU A 228 18.38 1.95 -3.09
N ALA A 229 18.88 2.63 -2.06
CA ALA A 229 18.26 3.84 -1.49
C ALA A 229 18.06 4.93 -2.54
N ILE A 230 19.11 5.19 -3.33
CA ILE A 230 19.09 6.21 -4.38
C ILE A 230 18.08 5.86 -5.48
N GLY A 231 17.97 4.56 -5.83
CA GLY A 231 17.03 4.07 -6.84
C GLY A 231 15.59 3.90 -6.35
N CYS A 232 15.37 3.78 -5.03
CA CYS A 232 14.07 3.45 -4.47
C CYS A 232 13.08 4.62 -4.58
N LEU A 233 13.51 5.84 -4.24
CA LEU A 233 12.67 7.03 -4.31
C LEU A 233 12.06 7.27 -5.71
N PRO A 234 12.84 7.35 -6.81
CA PRO A 234 12.27 7.56 -8.14
C PRO A 234 11.39 6.39 -8.59
N ASN A 235 11.70 5.15 -8.18
CA ASN A 235 10.86 4.00 -8.49
C ASN A 235 9.49 4.11 -7.79
N LEU A 236 9.47 4.50 -6.52
CA LEU A 236 8.25 4.66 -5.74
C LEU A 236 7.36 5.78 -6.31
N LEU A 237 7.96 6.91 -6.69
CA LEU A 237 7.26 8.01 -7.36
C LEU A 237 6.65 7.57 -8.70
N PHE A 238 7.39 6.79 -9.49
CA PHE A 238 6.89 6.24 -10.74
C PHE A 238 5.68 5.33 -10.53
N GLU A 239 5.72 4.44 -9.53
CA GLU A 239 4.58 3.58 -9.20
C GLU A 239 3.35 4.36 -8.72
N CYS A 240 3.54 5.47 -7.99
CA CYS A 240 2.45 6.38 -7.61
C CYS A 240 1.75 6.96 -8.83
N VAL A 241 2.53 7.54 -9.76
CA VAL A 241 2.01 8.17 -10.98
C VAL A 241 1.34 7.15 -11.88
N LYS A 242 1.95 5.98 -12.05
CA LYS A 242 1.39 4.88 -12.84
C LYS A 242 0.01 4.46 -12.33
N ARG A 243 -0.17 4.27 -11.02
CA ARG A 243 -1.46 3.90 -10.44
C ARG A 243 -2.50 5.01 -10.58
N PHE A 244 -2.10 6.26 -10.39
CA PHE A 244 -2.98 7.39 -10.63
C PHE A 244 -3.51 7.43 -12.08
N LEU A 245 -2.64 7.18 -13.06
CA LEU A 245 -3.04 7.11 -14.47
C LEU A 245 -3.92 5.89 -14.79
N GLN A 246 -3.81 4.81 -14.02
CA GLN A 246 -4.68 3.63 -14.15
C GLN A 246 -6.07 3.84 -13.53
N ALA A 247 -6.19 4.77 -12.58
CA ALA A 247 -7.44 5.06 -11.89
C ALA A 247 -8.32 6.11 -12.59
N GLN A 248 -7.77 6.85 -13.57
CA GLN A 248 -8.50 7.78 -14.45
C GLN A 248 -9.08 7.06 -15.68
#